data_AF-W5WE11-F1
#
_entry.id   AF-W5WE11-F1
#
_cell.length_a   1.000
_cell.length_b   1.000
_cell.length_c   1.000
_cell.angle_alpha   90.00
_cell.angle_beta   90.00
_cell.angle_gamma   90.00
#
_symmetry.space_group_name_H-M   'P 1'
#
loop_
_entity.id
_entity.type
_entity.pdbx_description
1 polymer ?
#
loop_
_entity_poly.entity_id
_entity_poly.type
_entity_poly.pdbx_seq_one_letter_code
_entity_poly.pdbx_strand_id
1 'polypeptide(L)' 'MLPVVVGVDGSTTALYAVRWAAGEAARRQVPLRLVYAQTPPDDPCGHTTSAHEPPGDRAWG' A
#
# COMPACT_ATOMS: atom_id res chain seq x y z
N MET A 1 20.36 -3.08 -18.48
CA MET A 1 19.88 -2.18 -17.39
C MET A 1 18.56 -2.71 -16.86
N LEU A 2 18.36 -2.68 -15.54
CA LEU A 2 17.16 -3.23 -14.90
C LEU A 2 16.10 -2.13 -14.67
N PRO A 3 14.80 -2.46 -14.73
CA PRO A 3 13.73 -1.51 -14.47
C PRO A 3 13.71 -1.07 -12.99
N VAL A 4 13.16 0.11 -12.74
CA VAL A 4 12.76 0.52 -11.38
C VAL A 4 11.38 -0.07 -11.11
N VAL A 5 11.21 -0.75 -9.99
CA VAL A 5 9.95 -1.37 -9.57
C VAL A 5 9.42 -0.65 -8.34
N VAL A 6 8.12 -0.34 -8.32
CA VAL A 6 7.45 0.28 -7.17
C VAL A 6 6.14 -0.42 -6.86
N GLY A 7 5.91 -0.71 -5.58
CA GLY A 7 4.66 -1.24 -5.06
C GLY A 7 3.63 -0.13 -4.83
N VAL A 8 2.38 -0.40 -5.15
CA VAL A 8 1.23 0.45 -4.86
C VAL A 8 0.15 -0.38 -4.15
N ASP A 9 -0.57 0.23 -3.23
CA ASP A 9 -1.68 -0.37 -2.46
C ASP A 9 -2.92 0.54 -2.41
N GLY A 10 -2.89 1.67 -3.13
CA GLY A 10 -3.95 2.68 -3.15
C GLY A 10 -3.82 3.75 -2.05
N SER A 11 -2.85 3.63 -1.13
CA SER A 11 -2.61 4.63 -0.10
C SER A 11 -1.99 5.92 -0.65
N THR A 12 -2.19 7.04 0.05
CA THR A 12 -1.50 8.30 -0.26
C THR A 12 0.02 8.16 -0.15
N THR A 13 0.51 7.33 0.77
CA THR A 13 1.93 6.98 0.93
C THR A 13 2.50 6.32 -0.32
N ALA A 14 1.75 5.44 -0.97
CA ALA A 14 2.17 4.83 -2.23
C ALA A 14 2.36 5.86 -3.36
N LEU A 15 1.61 6.96 -3.37
CA LEU A 15 1.79 8.02 -4.38
C LEU A 15 3.15 8.72 -4.25
N TYR A 16 3.66 8.91 -3.03
CA TYR A 16 5.00 9.48 -2.82
C TYR A 16 6.09 8.51 -3.32
N ALA A 17 5.94 7.21 -3.08
CA ALA A 17 6.85 6.19 -3.59
C ALA A 17 6.87 6.18 -5.13
N VAL A 18 5.71 6.27 -5.78
CA VAL A 18 5.60 6.35 -7.25
C VAL A 18 6.31 7.59 -7.80
N ARG A 19 6.15 8.75 -7.16
CA ARG A 19 6.83 10.00 -7.58
C ARG A 19 8.35 9.85 -7.53
N TRP A 20 8.88 9.27 -6.46
CA TRP A 20 10.32 9.02 -6.35
C TRP A 20 10.80 8.04 -7.43
N ALA A 21 10.10 6.91 -7.58
CA ALA A 21 10.47 5.86 -8.53
C ALA A 21 10.44 6.36 -10.00
N ALA A 22 9.48 7.21 -10.35
CA ALA A 22 9.42 7.85 -11.66
C ALA A 22 10.64 8.76 -11.92
N GLY A 23 11.04 9.55 -10.92
CA GLY A 23 12.27 10.34 -10.99
C GLY A 23 13.50 9.46 -11.20
N GLU A 24 13.59 8.33 -10.50
CA GLU A 24 14.71 7.40 -10.64
C GLU A 24 14.77 6.74 -12.01
N ALA A 25 13.62 6.27 -12.52
CA ALA A 25 13.50 5.65 -13.82
C ALA A 25 13.92 6.62 -14.94
N ALA A 26 13.51 7.89 -14.83
CA ALA A 26 13.89 8.94 -15.76
C ALA A 26 15.42 9.21 -15.74
N ARG A 27 16.02 9.34 -14.54
CA ARG A 27 17.47 9.56 -14.40
C ARG A 27 18.32 8.43 -14.97
N ARG A 28 17.86 7.19 -14.83
CA ARG A 28 18.55 5.99 -15.32
C ARG A 28 18.21 5.64 -16.77
N GLN A 29 17.25 6.32 -17.38
CA GLN A 29 16.66 5.96 -18.68
C GLN A 29 16.26 4.49 -18.76
N VAL A 30 15.57 4.00 -17.73
CA VAL A 30 15.03 2.64 -17.66
C VAL A 30 13.51 2.66 -17.49
N PRO A 31 12.81 1.59 -17.86
CA PRO A 31 11.37 1.49 -17.63
C PRO A 31 11.02 1.55 -16.13
N LEU A 32 9.88 2.15 -15.83
CA LEU A 32 9.21 2.08 -14.52
C LEU A 32 8.14 0.98 -14.55
N ARG A 33 8.12 0.12 -13.53
CA ARG A 33 7.12 -0.94 -13.35
C ARG A 33 6.35 -0.73 -12.04
N LEU A 34 5.03 -0.58 -12.15
CA LEU A 34 4.12 -0.53 -11.00
C LEU A 34 3.61 -1.94 -10.69
N VAL A 35 3.58 -2.30 -9.42
CA VAL A 35 3.02 -3.56 -8.92
C VAL A 35 1.96 -3.22 -7.89
N TYR A 36 0.72 -3.63 -8.14
CA TYR A 36 -0.38 -3.37 -7.22
C TYR A 36 -0.58 -4.56 -6.28
N ALA A 37 -0.54 -4.30 -4.97
CA ALA A 37 -0.83 -5.27 -3.93
C ALA A 37 -2.26 -5.08 -3.44
N GLN A 38 -3.04 -6.16 -3.46
CA GLN A 38 -4.41 -6.19 -2.97
C GLN A 38 -4.57 -7.39 -2.06
N THR A 39 -5.26 -7.20 -0.94
CA THR A 39 -5.75 -8.29 -0.11
C THR A 39 -6.88 -9.00 -0.88
N PRO A 40 -6.78 -10.32 -1.11
CA PRO A 40 -7.92 -11.11 -1.57
C PRO A 40 -9.16 -10.84 -0.70
N PRO A 41 -10.37 -10.83 -1.28
CA PRO A 41 -11.61 -10.57 -0.54
C PRO A 41 -11.83 -11.56 0.62
N ASP A 42 -11.18 -12.72 0.57
CA ASP A 42 -11.39 -13.84 1.49
C ASP A 42 -10.11 -14.20 2.24
N ASP A 43 -9.27 -13.23 2.64
CA ASP A 43 -8.03 -13.52 3.36
C ASP A 43 -8.31 -14.08 4.77
N PRO A 44 -8.05 -15.39 5.03
CA PRO A 44 -8.35 -16.02 6.31
C PRO A 44 -7.44 -15.51 7.44
N CYS A 45 -6.31 -14.89 7.09
CA CYS A 45 -5.34 -14.36 8.06
C CYS A 45 -5.75 -13.00 8.64
N GLY A 46 -6.87 -12.41 8.23
CA GLY A 46 -7.61 -11.41 9.02
C GLY A 46 -6.77 -10.27 9.60
N HIS A 47 -5.83 -9.70 8.85
CA HIS A 47 -5.20 -8.43 9.26
C HIS A 47 -6.09 -7.22 8.91
N THR A 48 -7.41 -7.42 8.87
CA THR A 48 -8.40 -6.37 9.13
C THR A 48 -7.85 -5.59 10.30
N THR A 49 -7.49 -4.33 10.08
CA THR A 49 -7.12 -3.42 11.15
C THR A 49 -8.35 -3.23 12.04
N SER A 50 -8.54 -4.17 12.96
CA SER A 50 -9.56 -4.19 14.01
C SER A 50 -8.97 -3.60 15.29
N ALA A 51 -8.11 -2.59 15.15
CA ALA A 51 -7.42 -1.97 16.28
C ALA A 51 -7.64 -0.45 16.30
N HIS A 52 -8.90 -0.02 16.34
CA HIS A 52 -9.34 1.09 17.20
C HIS A 52 -10.88 1.14 17.26
N GLU A 53 -11.51 0.39 18.19
CA GLU A 53 -12.30 0.98 19.29
C GLU A 53 -12.81 -0.14 20.23
N PRO A 54 -12.71 0.02 21.56
CA PRO A 54 -13.08 -1.01 22.53
C PRO A 54 -14.61 -1.11 22.68
N PRO A 55 -15.14 -2.22 23.24
CA PRO A 55 -16.55 -2.28 23.55
C PRO A 55 -16.88 -1.35 24.73
N GLY A 56 -17.72 -0.35 24.50
CA GLY A 56 -18.75 -0.03 25.48
C GLY A 56 -18.94 1.43 25.88
N ASP A 57 -20.12 1.91 25.54
CA ASP A 57 -20.89 2.90 26.31
C ASP A 57 -22.29 2.34 26.70
N ARG A 58 -22.57 1.06 26.37
CA ARG A 58 -23.78 0.32 26.79
C ARG A 58 -23.54 -0.77 27.84
N ALA A 59 -22.31 -0.91 28.35
CA ALA A 59 -21.97 -1.95 29.33
C ALA A 59 -21.98 -1.46 30.80
N TRP A 60 -22.26 -0.17 31.02
CA TRP A 60 -22.35 0.45 32.36
C TRP A 60 -23.61 1.31 32.49
N GLY A 61 -24.76 0.77 32.09
CA GLY A 61 -26.08 1.33 32.34
C GLY A 61 -27.00 0.27 32.92
#